data_AF-A0A0N1BCA6-F1
#
_entry.id   AF-A0A0N1BCA6-F1
#
_cell.length_a   1.000
_cell.length_b   1.000
_cell.length_c   1.000
_cell.angle_alpha   90.00
_cell.angle_beta   90.00
_cell.angle_gamma   90.00
#
_symmetry.space_group_name_H-M   'P 1'
#
loop_
_entity.id
_entity.type
_entity.pdbx_description
1 polymer ?
#
loop_
_entity_poly.entity_id
_entity_poly.type
_entity_poly.pdbx_seq_one_letter_code
_entity_poly.pdbx_strand_id
1 'polypeptide(L)'
;MRVLLILIAFGMIAVPALIALARRDLPRGRRIGNALVIFLAPAFALGLIHGVPELDGRALQNPVGWTVLRMVLSGLALILPWCLYVWLVGRKP
;
A
#
# COMPACT_ATOMS: atom_id res chain seq x y z
N MET A 1 6.52 3.02 21.42
CA MET A 1 5.32 2.50 20.71
C MET A 1 5.18 3.03 19.28
N ARG A 2 5.21 4.36 19.03
CA ARG A 2 5.07 4.94 17.68
C ARG A 2 6.04 4.36 16.63
N VAL A 3 7.32 4.21 16.99
CA VAL A 3 8.36 3.68 16.08
C VAL A 3 8.08 2.23 15.67
N LEU A 4 7.65 1.39 16.62
CA LEU A 4 7.33 -0.01 16.34
C LEU A 4 6.18 -0.14 15.33
N LEU A 5 5.12 0.66 15.49
CA LEU A 5 3.97 0.65 14.57
C LEU A 5 4.36 1.09 13.15
N ILE A 6 5.24 2.08 13.03
CA ILE A 6 5.77 2.54 11.74
C ILE A 6 6.60 1.43 11.09
N LEU A 7 7.44 0.72 11.85
CA LEU A 7 8.23 -0.40 11.33
C LEU A 7 7.35 -1.56 10.88
N ILE A 8 6.29 -1.88 11.63
CA ILE A 8 5.31 -2.91 11.24
C ILE A 8 4.60 -2.50 9.95
N ALA A 9 4.11 -1.26 9.86
CA ALA A 9 3.44 -0.76 8.66
C ALA A 9 4.37 -0.77 7.45
N PHE A 10 5.63 -0.35 7.64
CA PHE A 10 6.65 -0.41 6.60
C PHE A 10 6.93 -1.85 6.16
N GLY A 11 7.07 -2.77 7.12
CA GLY A 11 7.24 -4.20 6.84
C GLY A 11 6.07 -4.78 6.04
N MET A 12 4.84 -4.45 6.40
CA MET A 12 3.64 -4.92 5.69
C MET A 12 3.60 -4.51 4.22
N ILE A 13 4.20 -3.37 3.87
CA ILE A 13 4.28 -2.88 2.49
C ILE A 13 5.53 -3.44 1.78
N ALA A 14 6.69 -3.41 2.44
CA ALA A 14 7.97 -3.76 1.82
C ALA A 14 8.17 -5.27 1.64
N VAL A 15 7.71 -6.09 2.59
CA VAL A 15 7.90 -7.56 2.57
C VAL A 15 7.38 -8.21 1.29
N PRO A 16 6.12 -8.03 0.86
CA PRO A 16 5.61 -8.67 -0.35
C PRO A 16 6.36 -8.22 -1.63
N ALA A 17 6.81 -6.96 -1.68
CA ALA A 17 7.62 -6.47 -2.79
C ALA A 17 9.01 -7.13 -2.82
N LEU A 18 9.67 -7.27 -1.67
CA LEU A 18 10.96 -7.95 -1.53
C LEU A 18 10.86 -9.43 -1.88
N ILE A 19 9.78 -10.11 -1.47
CA ILE A 19 9.53 -11.51 -1.83
C ILE A 19 9.34 -11.64 -3.34
N ALA A 20 8.56 -10.74 -3.97
CA ALA A 20 8.39 -10.72 -5.43
C ALA A 20 9.72 -10.51 -6.17
N LEU A 21 10.60 -9.65 -5.64
CA LEU A 21 11.92 -9.37 -6.20
C LEU A 21 12.89 -10.56 -6.04
N ALA A 22 12.84 -11.24 -4.90
CA ALA A 22 13.72 -12.36 -4.56
C ALA A 22 13.45 -13.64 -5.38
N ARG A 23 12.27 -13.75 -6.01
CA ARG A 23 11.96 -14.88 -6.91
C ARG A 23 13.00 -15.01 -8.02
N ARG A 24 13.30 -16.24 -8.42
CA ARG A 24 14.23 -16.53 -9.53
C ARG A 24 13.54 -17.07 -10.77
N ASP A 25 12.25 -17.41 -10.66
CA ASP A 25 11.47 -18.06 -11.72
C ASP A 25 11.04 -17.13 -12.86
N LEU A 26 11.26 -15.81 -12.71
CA LEU A 26 10.81 -14.77 -13.63
C LEU A 26 11.98 -13.98 -14.23
N PRO A 27 11.88 -13.51 -15.49
CA PRO A 27 12.89 -12.63 -16.09
C PRO A 27 13.05 -11.35 -15.26
N ARG A 28 14.30 -10.83 -15.19
CA ARG A 28 14.70 -9.74 -14.29
C ARG A 28 13.79 -8.50 -14.40
N GLY A 29 13.40 -8.12 -15.63
CA GLY A 29 12.51 -6.99 -15.87
C GLY A 29 11.11 -7.17 -15.24
N ARG A 30 10.53 -8.36 -15.34
CA ARG A 30 9.19 -8.65 -14.78
C ARG A 30 9.20 -8.70 -13.26
N ARG A 31 10.29 -9.19 -12.66
CA ARG A 31 10.50 -9.19 -11.20
C ARG A 31 10.56 -7.78 -10.64
N ILE A 32 11.38 -6.93 -11.25
CA ILE A 32 11.53 -5.53 -10.83
C ILE A 32 10.20 -4.80 -11.02
N GLY A 33 9.54 -4.96 -12.17
CA GLY A 33 8.23 -4.34 -12.43
C GLY A 33 7.16 -4.73 -11.41
N ASN A 34 7.01 -6.04 -11.13
CA ASN A 34 6.05 -6.51 -10.13
C ASN A 34 6.36 -5.98 -8.74
N ALA A 35 7.61 -6.02 -8.30
CA ALA A 35 8.03 -5.49 -7.01
C ALA A 35 7.76 -3.97 -6.91
N LEU A 36 8.02 -3.22 -7.99
CA LEU A 36 7.75 -1.79 -8.04
C LEU A 36 6.26 -1.51 -7.88
N VAL A 37 5.40 -2.23 -8.61
CA VAL A 37 3.94 -2.06 -8.54
C VAL A 37 3.41 -2.37 -7.14
N ILE A 38 3.88 -3.47 -6.53
CA ILE A 38 3.48 -3.89 -5.17
C ILE A 38 3.86 -2.82 -4.14
N PHE A 39 5.00 -2.15 -4.30
CA PHE A 39 5.49 -1.14 -3.37
C PHE A 39 4.92 0.26 -3.61
N LEU A 40 4.89 0.73 -4.86
CA LEU A 40 4.49 2.10 -5.20
C LEU A 40 2.98 2.33 -5.09
N ALA A 41 2.16 1.36 -5.51
CA ALA A 41 0.70 1.52 -5.55
C ALA A 41 0.10 1.89 -4.17
N PRO A 42 0.39 1.17 -3.07
CA PRO A 42 -0.10 1.54 -1.75
C PRO A 42 0.53 2.84 -1.22
N ALA A 43 1.79 3.13 -1.54
CA ALA A 43 2.43 4.40 -1.14
C ALA A 43 1.76 5.61 -1.81
N PHE A 44 1.43 5.50 -3.09
CA PHE A 44 0.71 6.55 -3.82
C PHE A 44 -0.71 6.72 -3.31
N ALA A 45 -1.42 5.61 -3.05
CA ALA A 45 -2.75 5.65 -2.44
C ALA A 45 -2.73 6.35 -1.08
N LEU A 46 -1.79 6.00 -0.20
CA LEU A 46 -1.60 6.65 1.10
C LEU A 46 -1.30 8.15 0.95
N GLY A 47 -0.45 8.53 0.00
CA GLY A 47 -0.16 9.93 -0.30
C GLY A 47 -1.41 10.72 -0.69
N LEU A 48 -2.29 10.15 -1.53
CA LEU A 48 -3.56 10.78 -1.92
C LEU A 48 -4.55 10.87 -0.76
N ILE A 49 -4.64 9.82 0.07
CA ILE A 49 -5.54 9.81 1.24
C ILE A 49 -5.14 10.88 2.25
N HIS A 50 -3.83 11.07 2.46
CA HIS A 50 -3.30 11.96 3.47
C HIS A 50 -3.01 13.39 2.97
N GLY A 51 -2.82 13.61 1.67
CA GLY A 51 -2.44 14.91 1.08
C GLY A 51 -3.58 15.86 0.68
N VAL A 52 -4.84 15.42 0.66
CA VAL A 52 -6.01 16.25 0.30
C VAL A 52 -6.63 17.12 1.44
N PRO A 53 -6.27 17.04 2.74
CA PRO A 53 -7.17 17.52 3.79
C PRO A 53 -7.08 18.99 4.13
N GLU A 54 -6.00 19.71 3.79
CA GLU A 54 -5.82 21.04 4.39
C GLU A 54 -6.68 22.15 3.75
N LEU A 55 -7.32 21.94 2.59
CA LEU A 55 -8.07 23.00 1.89
C LEU A 55 -9.54 22.72 1.52
N ASP A 56 -10.07 21.50 1.71
CA ASP A 56 -11.42 21.17 1.25
C ASP A 56 -12.48 21.33 2.36
N GLY A 57 -13.34 22.34 2.24
CA GLY A 57 -14.45 22.64 3.17
C GLY A 57 -15.44 21.48 3.39
N ARG A 58 -15.35 20.41 2.61
CA ARG A 58 -16.08 19.13 2.83
C ARG A 58 -15.63 18.41 4.11
N ALA A 59 -14.37 18.54 4.50
CA ALA A 59 -13.86 17.96 5.75
C ALA A 59 -14.42 18.67 6.99
N LEU A 60 -14.75 19.97 6.89
CA LEU A 60 -15.39 20.74 7.97
C LEU A 60 -16.88 20.38 8.14
N GLN A 61 -17.58 19.99 7.06
CA GLN A 61 -19.01 19.65 7.13
C GLN A 61 -19.30 18.26 7.71
N ASN A 62 -18.43 17.26 7.48
CA ASN A 62 -18.62 15.92 8.04
C ASN A 62 -17.28 15.32 8.55
N PRO A 63 -16.80 15.80 9.71
CA PRO A 63 -15.48 15.45 10.22
C PRO A 63 -15.36 13.96 10.60
N VAL A 64 -16.45 13.36 11.10
CA VAL A 64 -16.48 11.94 11.48
C VAL A 64 -16.45 11.06 10.23
N GLY A 65 -17.29 11.34 9.23
CA GLY A 65 -17.31 10.60 7.98
C GLY A 65 -15.97 10.63 7.25
N TRP A 66 -15.31 11.79 7.23
CA TRP A 66 -13.99 11.94 6.62
C TRP A 66 -12.89 11.15 7.36
N THR A 67 -12.93 11.15 8.70
CA THR A 67 -11.99 10.38 9.53
C THR A 67 -12.16 8.88 9.35
N VAL A 68 -13.41 8.39 9.34
CA VAL A 68 -13.72 6.98 9.12
C VAL A 68 -13.28 6.55 7.71
N LEU A 69 -13.58 7.35 6.69
CA LEU A 69 -13.13 7.08 5.32
C LEU A 69 -11.60 6.96 5.24
N ARG A 70 -10.86 7.88 5.88
CA ARG A 70 -9.40 7.80 5.96
C ARG A 70 -8.92 6.54 6.65
N MET A 71 -9.49 6.17 7.80
CA MET A 71 -9.12 4.93 8.49
C MET A 71 -9.32 3.71 7.60
N VAL A 72 -10.47 3.61 6.94
CA VAL A 72 -10.78 2.48 6.04
C VAL A 72 -9.82 2.45 4.86
N LEU A 73 -9.57 3.59 4.21
CA LEU A 73 -8.65 3.69 3.06
C LEU A 73 -7.20 3.38 3.47
N SER A 74 -6.73 3.85 4.63
CA SER A 74 -5.41 3.51 5.17
C SER A 74 -5.30 2.02 5.49
N GLY A 75 -6.34 1.42 6.07
CA GLY A 75 -6.41 -0.02 6.33
C GLY A 75 -6.38 -0.85 5.03
N LEU A 76 -7.14 -0.44 4.01
CA LEU A 76 -7.12 -1.06 2.68
C LEU A 76 -5.75 -0.95 2.02
N ALA A 77 -5.08 0.20 2.14
CA ALA A 77 -3.76 0.41 1.57
C ALA A 77 -2.68 -0.50 2.21
N LEU A 78 -2.84 -0.90 3.48
CA LEU A 78 -1.97 -1.87 4.14
C LEU A 78 -2.15 -3.30 3.60
N ILE A 79 -3.35 -3.65 3.15
CA ILE A 79 -3.68 -4.99 2.63
C ILE A 79 -3.37 -5.09 1.12
N LEU A 80 -3.48 -3.98 0.40
CA LEU A 80 -3.26 -3.87 -1.04
C LEU A 80 -1.94 -4.50 -1.55
N PRO A 81 -0.75 -4.30 -0.90
CA PRO A 81 0.50 -4.92 -1.36
C PRO A 81 0.43 -6.45 -1.36
N TRP A 82 -0.25 -7.05 -0.39
CA TRP A 82 -0.44 -8.50 -0.31
C TRP A 82 -1.40 -9.02 -1.38
N CYS A 83 -2.50 -8.30 -1.63
CA CYS A 83 -3.40 -8.63 -2.74
C CYS A 83 -2.69 -8.56 -4.09
N LEU A 84 -1.89 -7.52 -4.33
CA LEU A 84 -1.10 -7.36 -5.55
C LEU A 84 -0.05 -8.47 -5.69
N TYR A 85 0.61 -8.83 -4.59
CA TYR A 85 1.54 -9.96 -4.57
C TYR A 85 0.84 -11.27 -4.98
N VAL A 86 -0.29 -11.63 -4.35
CA VAL A 86 -1.02 -12.86 -4.71
C VAL A 86 -1.49 -12.82 -6.16
N TRP A 87 -1.99 -11.69 -6.64
CA TRP A 87 -2.50 -11.56 -7.99
C TRP A 87 -1.41 -11.63 -9.07
N LEU A 88 -0.26 -10.97 -8.86
CA LEU A 88 0.85 -10.91 -9.83
C LEU A 88 1.79 -12.12 -9.75
N VAL A 89 1.90 -12.74 -8.58
CA VAL A 89 2.95 -13.72 -8.26
C VAL A 89 2.36 -15.10 -7.93
N GLY A 90 1.17 -15.14 -7.34
CA GLY A 90 0.43 -16.36 -6.98
C GLY A 90 -0.34 -17.00 -8.14
N ARG A 91 -0.51 -16.31 -9.26
CA ARG A 91 -0.94 -16.92 -10.53
C ARG A 91 0.17 -17.84 -11.06
N LYS A 92 0.23 -19.06 -10.54
CA LYS A 92 0.92 -20.17 -11.21
C LYS A 92 0.03 -20.63 -12.37
N PRO A 93 0.57 -20.86 -13.58
CA PRO A 93 -0.12 -21.61 -14.63
C PRO A 93 -0.36 -23.06 -14.18
#